data_AF-A0A8B4S580-F1
#
_entry.id   AF-A0A8B4S580-F1
#
_cell.length_a   1.000
_cell.length_b   1.000
_cell.length_c   1.000
_cell.angle_alpha   90.00
_cell.angle_beta   90.00
_cell.angle_gamma   90.00
#
_symmetry.space_group_name_H-M   'P 1'
#
loop_
_entity.id
_entity.type
_entity.pdbx_description
1 polymer ?
#
loop_
_entity_poly.entity_id
_entity_poly.type
_entity_poly.pdbx_seq_one_letter_code
_entity_poly.pdbx_strand_id
1 'polypeptide(L)'
;MLNTSNDQRKLLPNFDQLFATTAQAPGGVARLRELILTLAVQGKLVPQDANDEPASELLKKIRAEKDRLIAEGKIKKDKPLAEIAEEEKSFELPVGWRWGEIW
;
A
#
# COMPACT_ATOMS: atom_id res chain seq x y z
N MET A 1 18.70 -16.86 -6.30
CA MET A 1 19.36 -15.55 -6.16
C MET A 1 18.70 -14.59 -7.14
N LEU A 2 17.58 -13.95 -6.77
CA LEU A 2 16.84 -13.08 -7.69
C LEU A 2 17.35 -11.65 -7.55
N ASN A 3 17.92 -11.14 -8.65
CA ASN A 3 18.47 -9.81 -8.82
C ASN A 3 17.34 -8.76 -8.82
N THR A 4 17.06 -8.16 -7.67
CA THR A 4 16.01 -7.16 -7.45
C THR A 4 16.34 -5.76 -7.95
N SER A 5 17.45 -5.56 -8.66
CA SER A 5 17.87 -4.22 -9.12
C SER A 5 17.28 -3.77 -10.46
N ASN A 6 16.42 -4.55 -11.12
CA ASN A 6 16.03 -4.29 -12.52
C ASN A 6 14.54 -3.98 -12.78
N ASP A 7 13.65 -4.11 -11.79
CA ASP A 7 12.22 -3.86 -12.03
C ASP A 7 11.85 -2.37 -12.01
N GLN A 8 12.54 -1.55 -11.22
CA GLN A 8 12.29 -0.09 -11.19
C GLN A 8 12.55 0.59 -12.53
N ARG A 9 13.46 0.05 -13.35
CA ARG A 9 13.77 0.56 -14.69
C ARG A 9 12.66 0.30 -15.72
N LYS A 10 11.76 -0.65 -15.45
CA LYS A 10 10.67 -1.02 -16.37
C LYS A 10 9.38 -0.24 -16.12
N LEU A 11 9.18 0.27 -14.90
CA LEU A 11 7.93 0.94 -14.52
C LEU A 11 7.76 2.32 -15.14
N LEU A 12 8.86 2.97 -15.52
CA LEU A 12 8.86 4.23 -16.25
C LEU A 12 9.94 4.17 -17.33
N PRO A 13 9.59 4.02 -18.62
CA PRO A 13 10.58 4.25 -19.67
C PRO A 13 11.13 5.66 -19.45
N ASN A 14 12.45 5.78 -19.37
CA ASN A 14 13.19 7.03 -19.17
C ASN A 14 13.30 7.52 -17.71
N PHE A 15 13.11 6.67 -16.70
CA PHE A 15 13.36 7.05 -15.30
C PHE A 15 14.73 7.73 -15.11
N ASP A 16 15.80 7.14 -15.65
CA ASP A 16 17.16 7.69 -15.54
C ASP A 16 17.29 9.09 -16.17
N GLN A 17 16.59 9.33 -17.29
CA GLN A 17 16.61 10.62 -17.97
C GLN A 17 15.79 11.67 -17.21
N LEU A 18 14.59 11.31 -16.72
CA LEU A 18 13.78 12.16 -15.86
C LEU A 18 14.51 12.49 -14.57
N PHE A 19 15.24 11.54 -14.00
CA PHE A 19 16.07 11.73 -12.81
C PHE A 19 17.19 12.73 -13.08
N ALA A 20 17.93 12.55 -14.19
CA ALA A 20 19.00 13.46 -14.58
C ALA A 20 18.50 14.89 -14.85
N THR A 21 17.37 15.04 -15.55
CA THR A 21 16.77 16.34 -15.85
C THR A 21 16.19 17.00 -14.60
N THR A 22 15.51 16.22 -13.75
CA THR A 22 14.88 16.75 -12.52
C THR A 22 15.93 17.11 -11.48
N ALA A 23 17.03 16.36 -11.35
CA ALA A 23 18.12 16.70 -10.45
C ALA A 23 18.79 18.05 -10.79
N GLN A 24 18.80 18.44 -12.07
CA GLN A 24 19.37 19.71 -12.54
C GLN A 24 18.36 20.88 -12.50
N ALA A 25 17.07 20.62 -12.32
CA ALA A 25 16.05 21.67 -12.27
C ALA A 25 15.93 22.27 -10.84
N PRO A 26 15.68 23.58 -10.70
CA PRO A 26 15.39 24.19 -9.41
C PRO A 26 14.21 23.48 -8.72
N GLY A 27 14.41 23.05 -7.47
CA GLY A 27 13.42 22.31 -6.68
C GLY A 27 13.15 20.88 -7.15
N GLY A 28 13.90 20.34 -8.12
CA GLY A 28 13.62 19.01 -8.63
C GLY A 28 13.97 17.87 -7.66
N VAL A 29 14.96 18.05 -6.77
CA VAL A 29 15.21 17.10 -5.67
C VAL A 29 14.01 16.98 -4.74
N ALA A 30 13.27 18.08 -4.49
CA ALA A 30 12.06 18.06 -3.68
C ALA A 30 10.93 17.28 -4.37
N ARG A 31 10.67 17.56 -5.66
CA ARG A 31 9.67 16.84 -6.46
C ARG A 31 9.97 15.35 -6.59
N LEU A 32 11.24 14.99 -6.73
CA LEU A 32 11.66 13.60 -6.78
C LEU A 32 11.41 12.88 -5.45
N ARG A 33 11.69 13.54 -4.32
CA ARG A 33 11.38 13.00 -3.00
C ARG A 33 9.88 12.74 -2.84
N GLU A 34 9.05 13.70 -3.23
CA GLU A 34 7.59 13.55 -3.22
C GLU A 34 7.15 12.35 -4.06
N LEU A 35 7.65 12.21 -5.29
CA LEU A 35 7.33 11.08 -6.15
C LEU A 35 7.72 9.74 -5.54
N ILE A 36 8.94 9.63 -4.98
CA ILE A 36 9.40 8.41 -4.31
C ILE A 36 8.50 8.08 -3.11
N LEU A 37 8.15 9.07 -2.30
CA LEU A 37 7.25 8.87 -1.15
C LEU A 37 5.86 8.41 -1.61
N THR A 38 5.30 9.00 -2.66
CA THR A 38 4.03 8.57 -3.25
C THR A 38 4.09 7.12 -3.71
N LEU A 39 5.15 6.72 -4.43
CA LEU A 39 5.34 5.35 -4.88
C LEU A 39 5.55 4.38 -3.72
N ALA A 40 6.20 4.82 -2.64
CA ALA A 40 6.40 4.01 -1.43
C ALA A 40 5.07 3.69 -0.75
N VAL A 41 4.23 4.71 -0.54
CA VAL A 41 2.91 4.56 0.08
C VAL A 41 2.00 3.69 -0.77
N GLN A 42 2.13 3.73 -2.10
CA GLN A 42 1.40 2.84 -3.01
C GLN A 42 1.96 1.42 -3.08
N GLY A 43 3.06 1.10 -2.39
CA GLY A 43 3.70 -0.22 -2.44
C GLY A 43 4.39 -0.55 -3.76
N LYS A 44 4.65 0.44 -4.62
CA LYS A 44 5.21 0.24 -5.97
C LYS A 44 6.73 0.26 -6.04
N LEU A 45 7.41 0.51 -4.92
CA LEU A 45 8.88 0.58 -4.89
C LEU A 45 9.56 -0.79 -4.87
N VAL A 46 8.86 -1.84 -4.46
CA VAL A 46 9.44 -3.18 -4.33
C VAL A 46 8.54 -4.16 -5.08
N PRO A 47 9.10 -5.13 -5.83
CA PRO A 47 8.31 -6.20 -6.43
C PRO A 47 7.47 -6.90 -5.36
N GLN A 48 6.18 -7.03 -5.62
CA GLN A 48 5.27 -7.71 -4.70
C GLN A 48 5.37 -9.23 -4.91
N ASP A 49 5.38 -10.01 -3.83
CA ASP A 49 5.28 -11.46 -3.91
C ASP A 49 3.80 -11.88 -3.87
N ALA A 50 3.36 -12.60 -4.90
CA ALA A 50 1.98 -13.10 -4.95
C ALA A 50 1.70 -14.19 -3.90
N ASN A 51 2.74 -14.77 -3.30
CA ASN A 51 2.62 -15.75 -2.23
C ASN A 51 2.54 -15.12 -0.84
N ASP A 52 2.71 -13.80 -0.71
CA ASP A 52 2.56 -13.12 0.56
C ASP A 52 1.13 -13.27 1.08
N GLU A 53 0.98 -13.34 2.41
CA GLU A 53 -0.34 -13.44 3.05
C GLU A 53 -1.19 -12.21 2.66
N PRO A 54 -2.37 -12.40 2.03
CA PRO A 54 -3.19 -11.27 1.67
C PRO A 54 -3.76 -10.62 2.93
N ALA A 55 -3.92 -9.30 2.89
CA ALA A 55 -4.49 -8.50 3.98
C ALA A 55 -5.86 -9.01 4.45
N SER A 56 -6.58 -9.75 3.60
CA SER A 56 -7.82 -10.43 3.96
C SER A 56 -7.67 -11.43 5.10
N GLU A 57 -6.57 -12.18 5.17
CA GLU A 57 -6.34 -13.13 6.25
C GLU A 57 -6.07 -12.41 7.58
N LEU A 58 -5.31 -11.32 7.55
CA LEU A 58 -5.12 -10.48 8.73
C LEU A 58 -6.45 -9.88 9.21
N LEU A 59 -7.28 -9.37 8.31
CA LEU A 59 -8.60 -8.85 8.66
C LEU A 59 -9.52 -9.92 9.27
N LYS A 60 -9.45 -11.17 8.80
CA LYS A 60 -10.17 -12.29 9.44
C LYS A 60 -9.66 -12.55 10.86
N LYS A 61 -8.34 -12.57 11.07
CA LYS A 61 -7.72 -12.74 12.40
C LYS A 61 -8.17 -11.63 13.36
N ILE A 62 -8.16 -10.38 12.90
CA ILE A 62 -8.63 -9.22 13.69
C ILE A 62 -10.10 -9.37 14.07
N ARG A 63 -10.98 -9.77 13.15
CA ARG A 63 -12.41 -9.98 13.46
C ARG A 63 -12.61 -11.11 14.47
N ALA A 64 -11.93 -12.24 14.30
CA ALA A 64 -12.04 -13.37 15.22
C ALA A 64 -11.58 -12.99 16.64
N GLU A 65 -10.47 -12.26 16.75
CA GLU A 65 -9.98 -11.78 18.04
C GLU A 65 -10.93 -10.74 18.68
N LYS A 66 -11.52 -9.86 17.87
CA LYS A 66 -12.55 -8.92 18.33
C LYS A 66 -13.77 -9.65 18.88
N ASP A 67 -14.28 -10.65 18.17
CA ASP A 67 -15.42 -11.45 18.60
C ASP A 67 -15.14 -12.17 19.93
N ARG A 68 -13.91 -12.68 20.10
CA ARG A 68 -13.44 -13.25 21.37
C ARG A 68 -13.47 -12.22 22.50
N LEU A 69 -12.94 -11.02 22.29
CA LEU A 69 -12.92 -9.96 23.30
C LEU A 69 -14.32 -9.43 23.65
N ILE A 70 -15.24 -9.40 22.68
CA ILE A 70 -16.67 -9.07 22.91
C ILE A 70 -17.32 -10.16 23.78
N ALA A 71 -17.07 -11.43 23.48
CA ALA A 71 -17.58 -12.55 24.27
C ALA A 71 -17.03 -12.56 25.70
N GLU A 72 -15.77 -12.14 25.87
CA GLU A 72 -15.13 -11.94 27.19
C GLU A 72 -15.62 -10.66 27.91
N GLY A 73 -16.45 -9.83 27.26
CA GLY A 73 -16.97 -8.58 27.83
C GLY A 73 -15.93 -7.47 27.99
N LYS A 74 -14.73 -7.62 27.40
CA LYS A 74 -13.64 -6.64 27.50
C LYS A 74 -13.85 -5.43 26.60
N ILE A 75 -14.56 -5.61 25.49
CA ILE A 75 -14.90 -4.55 24.54
C ILE A 75 -16.38 -4.62 24.16
N LYS A 76 -16.98 -3.47 23.84
CA LYS A 76 -18.36 -3.39 23.36
C LYS A 76 -18.43 -3.75 21.88
N LYS A 77 -19.59 -4.24 21.43
CA LYS A 77 -19.84 -4.50 20.01
C LYS A 77 -19.97 -3.18 19.27
N ASP A 78 -19.05 -2.93 18.33
CA ASP A 78 -19.11 -1.73 17.49
C ASP A 78 -20.23 -1.83 16.44
N LYS A 79 -20.66 -0.66 15.98
CA LYS A 79 -21.59 -0.53 14.86
C LYS A 79 -20.91 -1.11 13.60
N PRO A 80 -21.63 -1.84 12.72
CA PRO A 80 -21.08 -2.27 11.45
C PRO A 80 -20.59 -1.05 10.63
N LEU A 81 -19.36 -1.12 10.13
CA LEU A 81 -18.78 -0.08 9.28
C LEU A 81 -19.46 -0.15 7.93
N ALA A 82 -19.61 1.01 7.30
CA ALA A 82 -20.06 1.08 5.93
C ALA A 82 -19.03 0.39 5.02
N GLU A 83 -19.48 -0.16 3.91
CA GLU A 83 -18.55 -0.58 2.87
C GLU A 83 -17.86 0.68 2.31
N ILE A 84 -16.53 0.62 2.18
CA ILE A 84 -15.72 1.70 1.59
C ILE A 84 -16.26 1.94 0.18
N ALA A 85 -16.80 3.14 -0.05
CA ALA A 85 -17.41 3.51 -1.31
C ALA A 85 -16.35 3.48 -2.44
N GLU A 86 -16.75 3.18 -3.69
CA GLU A 86 -15.77 3.09 -4.78
C GLU A 86 -15.11 4.44 -5.09
N GLU A 87 -15.80 5.53 -4.76
CA GLU A 87 -15.30 6.89 -4.88
C GLU A 87 -14.13 7.18 -3.91
N GLU A 88 -14.00 6.41 -2.82
CA GLU A 88 -12.89 6.55 -1.86
C GLU A 88 -11.63 5.81 -2.32
N LYS A 89 -11.75 4.86 -3.25
CA LYS A 89 -10.63 4.06 -3.77
C LYS A 89 -9.91 4.84 -4.88
N SER A 90 -9.10 5.80 -4.46
CA SER A 90 -8.39 6.73 -5.36
C SER A 90 -7.31 6.07 -6.24
N PHE A 91 -6.87 4.84 -5.93
CA PHE A 91 -5.87 4.12 -6.71
C PHE A 91 -6.00 2.59 -6.60
N GLU A 92 -5.45 1.91 -7.61
CA GLU A 92 -5.35 0.45 -7.63
C GLU A 92 -4.31 -0.04 -6.61
N LEU A 93 -4.73 -1.02 -5.80
CA LEU A 93 -3.88 -1.61 -4.78
C LEU A 93 -2.99 -2.71 -5.35
N PRO A 94 -1.80 -2.92 -4.76
CA PRO A 94 -0.97 -4.07 -5.10
C PRO A 94 -1.65 -5.42 -4.80
N VAL A 95 -1.13 -6.48 -5.41
CA VAL A 95 -1.61 -7.86 -5.16
C VAL A 95 -1.53 -8.18 -3.67
N GLY A 96 -2.60 -8.77 -3.13
CA GLY A 96 -2.70 -9.13 -1.72
C GLY A 96 -3.12 -7.99 -0.78
N TRP A 97 -3.09 -6.73 -1.23
CA TRP A 97 -3.56 -5.59 -0.44
C TRP A 97 -5.08 -5.47 -0.52
N ARG A 98 -5.69 -4.89 0.51
CA ARG A 98 -7.12 -4.62 0.54
C ARG A 98 -7.38 -3.33 1.33
N TRP A 99 -8.26 -2.48 0.81
CA TRP A 99 -8.84 -1.38 1.57
C TRP A 99 -9.61 -1.94 2.77
N GLY A 100 -9.27 -1.47 3.95
CA GLY A 100 -9.93 -1.90 5.17
C GLY A 100 -9.93 -0.76 6.15
N GLU A 101 -11.10 -0.45 6.69
CA GLU A 101 -11.20 0.37 7.87
C GLU A 101 -11.00 -0.53 9.10
N ILE A 102 -10.12 -0.08 9.97
CA ILE A 102 -9.85 -0.71 11.27
C ILE A 102 -10.40 0.28 12.29
N TRP A 103 -11.42 -0.17 13.02
CA TRP A 103 -12.11 0.57 14.09
C TRP A 103 -11.16 1.06 15.18
#